data_AF-A0A662FKZ5-F1
#
_entry.id   AF-A0A662FKZ5-F1
#
_cell.length_a   1.000
_cell.length_b   1.000
_cell.length_c   1.000
_cell.angle_alpha   90.00
_cell.angle_beta   90.00
_cell.angle_gamma   90.00
#
_symmetry.space_group_name_H-M   'P 1'
#
loop_
_entity.id
_entity.type
_entity.pdbx_description
1 polymer ?
#
loop_
_entity_poly.entity_id
_entity_poly.type
_entity_poly.pdbx_seq_one_letter_code
_entity_poly.pdbx_strand_id
1 'polypeptide(L)'
;MKKIKQIGGQAVIEGVLMVSSKKISIAVRTAKGKIKTLVKKRKPITEKYPILKTPFIRGIFYLTEMLVVGIEALTWSANQQEPEEKLGFLGLFLTFALATILTIGFFIILPYFLAKIFFNPPSFAFNFMDGVFRLLVFFTYLFSIGL
;
A
#
# COMPACT_ATOMS: atom_id res chain seq x y z
N MET A 1 11.77 -10.46 -36.10
CA MET A 1 11.10 -9.35 -35.37
C MET A 1 11.68 -9.25 -33.96
N LYS A 2 12.26 -8.10 -33.58
CA LYS A 2 12.85 -7.87 -32.26
C LYS A 2 11.70 -7.76 -31.24
N LYS A 3 11.47 -8.77 -30.40
CA LYS A 3 10.40 -8.75 -29.38
C LYS A 3 10.55 -7.49 -28.52
N ILE A 4 9.57 -6.60 -28.57
CA ILE A 4 9.48 -5.44 -27.68
C ILE A 4 9.50 -5.98 -26.27
N LYS A 5 10.56 -5.65 -25.50
CA LYS A 5 10.63 -6.03 -24.10
C LYS A 5 9.63 -5.15 -23.37
N GLN A 6 8.58 -5.76 -22.81
CA GLN A 6 7.63 -5.07 -21.97
C GLN A 6 8.37 -4.53 -20.73
N ILE A 7 8.38 -3.21 -20.60
CA ILE A 7 8.93 -2.48 -19.45
C ILE A 7 7.75 -1.71 -18.87
N GLY A 8 7.57 -1.84 -17.56
CA GLY A 8 6.58 -1.10 -16.80
C GLY A 8 7.24 -0.45 -15.59
N GLY A 9 6.47 0.32 -14.83
CA GLY A 9 7.01 1.01 -13.69
C GLY A 9 5.96 1.61 -12.78
N GLN A 10 6.42 2.15 -11.67
CA GLN A 10 5.62 2.89 -10.69
C GLN A 10 6.39 4.13 -10.27
N ALA A 11 5.68 5.21 -9.95
CA ALA A 11 6.26 6.33 -9.21
C ALA A 11 6.62 5.90 -7.78
N VAL A 12 7.77 6.34 -7.30
CA VAL A 12 8.22 6.17 -5.92
C VAL A 12 8.61 7.54 -5.35
N ILE A 13 8.91 7.61 -4.05
CA ILE A 13 9.19 8.88 -3.38
C ILE A 13 10.43 9.52 -4.00
N GLU A 14 10.27 10.72 -4.58
CA GLU A 14 11.32 11.47 -5.28
C GLU A 14 12.07 10.65 -6.35
N GLY A 15 11.35 9.74 -7.04
CA GLY A 15 11.98 8.86 -8.01
C GLY A 15 11.05 7.98 -8.83
N VAL A 16 11.66 7.05 -9.57
CA VAL A 16 10.95 6.10 -10.45
C VAL A 16 11.46 4.67 -10.27
N LEU A 17 10.52 3.74 -10.29
CA LEU A 17 10.74 2.29 -10.38
C LEU A 17 10.47 1.84 -11.81
N MET A 18 11.42 1.15 -12.44
CA MET A 18 11.28 0.49 -13.73
C MET A 18 11.54 -1.01 -13.59
N VAL A 19 10.59 -1.81 -14.09
CA VAL A 19 10.62 -3.27 -14.05
C VAL A 19 10.66 -3.82 -15.47
N SER A 20 11.67 -4.64 -15.74
CA SER A 20 11.80 -5.41 -16.97
C SER A 20 11.69 -6.91 -16.67
N SER A 21 11.68 -7.73 -17.72
CA SER A 21 11.66 -9.19 -17.56
C SER A 21 12.85 -9.75 -16.78
N LYS A 22 14.02 -9.08 -16.77
CA LYS A 22 15.25 -9.59 -16.14
C LYS A 22 15.83 -8.71 -15.04
N LYS A 23 15.43 -7.45 -14.94
CA LYS A 23 15.99 -6.47 -14.01
C LYS A 23 14.92 -5.55 -13.45
N ILE A 24 15.12 -5.16 -12.19
CA ILE A 24 14.40 -4.10 -11.51
C ILE A 24 15.39 -2.95 -11.29
N SER A 25 14.99 -1.74 -11.62
CA SER A 25 15.81 -0.54 -11.51
C SER A 25 15.02 0.57 -10.82
N ILE A 26 15.60 1.12 -9.76
CA ILE A 26 15.01 2.24 -9.00
C ILE A 26 16.00 3.39 -9.05
N ALA A 27 15.52 4.60 -9.33
CA ALA A 27 16.32 5.82 -9.30
C ALA A 27 15.59 6.85 -8.45
N VAL A 28 16.26 7.39 -7.42
CA VAL A 28 15.69 8.39 -6.51
C VAL A 28 16.66 9.56 -6.33
N ARG A 29 16.11 10.76 -6.18
CA ARG A 29 16.85 11.94 -5.75
C ARG A 29 16.94 11.91 -4.23
N THR A 30 18.16 11.92 -3.70
CA THR A 30 18.46 11.94 -2.26
C THR A 30 18.19 13.34 -1.70
N ALA A 31 17.98 13.49 -0.39
CA ALA A 31 17.85 14.79 0.28
C ALA A 31 19.01 15.77 -0.03
N LYS A 32 20.23 15.25 -0.25
CA LYS A 32 21.42 16.04 -0.68
C LYS A 32 21.45 16.40 -2.18
N GLY A 33 20.35 16.18 -2.90
CA GLY A 33 20.21 16.48 -4.33
C GLY A 33 20.92 15.53 -5.30
N LYS A 34 21.58 14.46 -4.81
CA LYS A 34 22.26 13.45 -5.66
C LYS A 34 21.29 12.37 -6.11
N ILE A 35 21.50 11.80 -7.29
CA ILE A 35 20.71 10.65 -7.78
C ILE A 35 21.38 9.36 -7.32
N LYS A 36 20.63 8.49 -6.65
CA LYS A 36 21.08 7.16 -6.26
C LYS A 36 20.24 6.11 -6.99
N THR A 37 20.90 5.09 -7.51
CA THR A 37 20.26 4.02 -8.28
C THR A 37 20.46 2.67 -7.62
N LEU A 38 19.41 1.86 -7.59
CA LEU A 38 19.44 0.46 -7.17
C LEU A 38 19.03 -0.43 -8.34
N VAL A 39 19.89 -1.37 -8.72
CA VAL A 39 19.61 -2.34 -9.78
C VAL A 39 19.67 -3.75 -9.23
N LYS A 40 18.55 -4.47 -9.30
CA LYS A 40 18.43 -5.87 -8.86
C LYS A 40 18.15 -6.78 -10.07
N LYS A 41 18.66 -8.01 -10.03
CA LYS A 41 18.25 -9.06 -10.98
C LYS A 41 16.86 -9.57 -10.58
N ARG A 42 15.93 -9.63 -11.54
CA ARG A 42 14.60 -10.20 -11.32
C ARG A 42 14.64 -11.70 -11.62
N LYS A 43 14.13 -12.51 -10.70
CA LYS A 43 13.94 -13.96 -10.86
C LYS A 43 12.49 -14.29 -10.51
N PRO A 44 11.57 -14.30 -11.50
CA PRO A 44 10.16 -14.56 -11.25
C PRO A 44 9.96 -15.96 -10.68
N ILE A 45 9.14 -16.09 -9.64
CA ILE A 45 8.80 -17.41 -9.05
C ILE A 45 8.07 -18.28 -10.09
N THR A 46 7.32 -17.65 -10.99
CA THR A 46 6.65 -18.30 -12.13
C THR A 46 7.62 -18.91 -13.14
N GLU A 47 8.88 -18.47 -13.20
CA GLU A 47 9.91 -19.13 -14.02
C GLU A 47 10.44 -20.41 -13.36
N LYS A 48 10.46 -20.46 -12.02
CA LYS A 48 10.95 -21.61 -11.24
C LYS A 48 9.95 -22.78 -11.24
N TYR A 49 8.65 -22.50 -11.18
CA TYR A 49 7.61 -23.53 -11.11
C TYR A 49 6.63 -23.41 -12.29
N PRO A 50 6.64 -24.35 -13.26
CA PRO A 50 5.80 -24.29 -14.46
C PRO A 50 4.28 -24.27 -14.19
N ILE A 51 3.85 -24.91 -13.10
CA ILE A 51 2.45 -24.96 -12.66
C ILE A 51 1.91 -23.54 -12.37
N LEU A 52 2.77 -22.61 -11.97
CA LEU A 52 2.39 -21.23 -11.68
C LEU A 52 2.18 -20.38 -12.94
N LYS A 53 2.36 -20.94 -14.14
CA LYS A 53 2.14 -20.25 -15.42
C LYS A 53 0.72 -20.40 -15.95
N THR A 54 -0.13 -21.20 -15.30
CA THR A 54 -1.54 -21.36 -15.67
C THR A 54 -2.30 -20.03 -15.57
N PRO A 55 -3.32 -19.79 -16.42
CA PRO A 55 -4.16 -18.60 -16.31
C PRO A 55 -4.78 -18.52 -14.90
N PHE A 56 -5.07 -17.30 -14.42
CA PHE A 56 -5.41 -16.97 -13.02
C PHE A 56 -4.27 -17.12 -12.01
N ILE A 57 -3.69 -18.32 -11.85
CA ILE A 57 -2.59 -18.55 -10.89
C ILE A 57 -1.41 -17.66 -11.22
N ARG A 58 -1.05 -17.56 -12.50
CA ARG A 58 -0.02 -16.64 -12.99
C ARG A 58 -0.26 -15.19 -12.57
N GLY A 59 -1.51 -14.73 -12.61
CA GLY A 59 -1.90 -13.38 -12.24
C GLY A 59 -1.68 -13.11 -10.75
N ILE A 60 -2.12 -14.02 -9.89
CA ILE A 60 -1.95 -13.92 -8.43
C ILE A 60 -0.47 -13.81 -8.06
N PHE A 61 0.35 -14.75 -8.52
CA PHE A 61 1.78 -14.74 -8.19
C PHE A 61 2.51 -13.52 -8.77
N TYR A 62 2.14 -13.08 -9.98
CA TYR A 62 2.72 -11.88 -10.57
C TYR A 62 2.32 -10.62 -9.80
N LEU A 63 1.05 -10.50 -9.40
CA LEU A 63 0.56 -9.38 -8.59
C LEU A 63 1.27 -9.34 -7.24
N THR A 64 1.36 -10.47 -6.54
CA THR A 64 2.09 -10.56 -5.26
C THR A 64 3.56 -10.18 -5.43
N GLU A 65 4.23 -10.67 -6.47
CA GLU A 65 5.63 -10.30 -6.76
C GLU A 65 5.76 -8.79 -6.99
N MET A 66 4.87 -8.19 -7.78
CA MET A 66 4.91 -6.74 -8.06
C MET A 66 4.55 -5.89 -6.84
N LEU A 67 3.63 -6.33 -5.98
CA LEU A 67 3.32 -5.68 -4.71
C LEU A 67 4.55 -5.66 -3.79
N VAL A 68 5.23 -6.80 -3.63
CA VAL A 68 6.46 -6.88 -2.83
C VAL A 68 7.53 -5.95 -3.38
N VAL A 69 7.76 -5.97 -4.71
CA VAL A 69 8.73 -5.07 -5.35
C VAL A 69 8.34 -3.60 -5.17
N GLY A 70 7.06 -3.24 -5.28
CA GLY A 70 6.56 -1.89 -5.09
C GLY A 70 6.78 -1.40 -3.66
N ILE A 71 6.43 -2.21 -2.65
CA ILE A 71 6.65 -1.90 -1.24
C ILE A 71 8.15 -1.76 -0.95
N GLU A 72 8.99 -2.68 -1.43
CA GLU A 72 10.45 -2.58 -1.28
C GLU A 72 10.99 -1.28 -1.89
N ALA A 73 10.50 -0.88 -3.07
CA ALA A 73 10.95 0.31 -3.76
C ALA A 73 10.54 1.59 -3.01
N LEU A 74 9.29 1.64 -2.51
CA LEU A 74 8.80 2.74 -1.67
C LEU A 74 9.62 2.87 -0.39
N THR A 75 9.80 1.77 0.35
CA THR A 75 10.59 1.76 1.58
C THR A 75 12.05 2.16 1.32
N TRP A 76 12.66 1.66 0.23
CA TRP A 76 14.02 2.04 -0.11
C TRP A 76 14.13 3.52 -0.50
N SER A 77 13.14 4.07 -1.22
CA SER A 77 13.08 5.48 -1.61
C SER A 77 12.92 6.40 -0.40
N ALA A 78 12.03 6.06 0.54
CA ALA A 78 11.87 6.77 1.81
C ALA A 78 13.19 6.83 2.59
N ASN A 79 13.88 5.69 2.72
CA ASN A 79 15.18 5.60 3.40
C ASN A 79 16.31 6.41 2.74
N GLN A 80 16.16 6.89 1.49
CA GLN A 80 17.14 7.82 0.90
C GLN A 80 16.84 9.29 1.22
N GLN A 81 15.63 9.59 1.69
CA GLN A 81 15.23 10.92 2.14
C GLN A 81 15.65 11.18 3.58
N GLU A 82 15.50 10.18 4.44
CA GLU A 82 15.89 10.22 5.85
C GLU A 82 16.87 9.08 6.15
N PRO A 83 18.16 9.22 5.80
CA PRO A 83 19.14 8.14 5.90
C PRO A 83 19.46 7.70 7.34
N GLU A 84 19.07 8.49 8.35
CA GLU A 84 19.36 8.22 9.77
C GLU A 84 18.25 7.40 10.47
N GLU A 85 17.03 7.39 9.95
CA GLU A 85 15.92 6.57 10.47
C GLU A 85 15.58 5.44 9.49
N LYS A 86 16.34 4.35 9.54
CA LYS A 86 15.85 3.10 8.94
C LYS A 86 14.66 2.64 9.77
N LEU A 87 13.45 2.84 9.24
CA LEU A 87 12.23 2.24 9.77
C LEU A 87 12.42 0.71 9.80
N GLY A 88 12.71 0.18 10.99
CA GLY A 88 12.86 -1.25 11.21
C GLY A 88 11.54 -1.98 10.95
N PHE A 89 11.61 -3.29 10.67
CA PHE A 89 10.42 -4.13 10.49
C PHE A 89 9.40 -3.96 11.62
N LEU A 90 9.89 -3.81 12.86
CA LEU A 90 9.07 -3.57 14.04
C LEU A 90 8.37 -2.19 14.00
N GLY A 91 9.06 -1.14 13.53
CA GLY A 91 8.46 0.19 13.34
C GLY A 91 7.37 0.17 12.27
N LEU A 92 7.63 -0.49 11.14
CA LEU A 92 6.62 -0.69 10.09
C LEU A 92 5.40 -1.46 10.61
N PHE A 93 5.63 -2.55 11.36
CA PHE A 93 4.53 -3.33 11.94
C PHE A 93 3.71 -2.48 12.93
N LEU A 94 4.36 -1.72 13.80
CA LEU A 94 3.69 -0.86 14.78
C LEU A 94 2.86 0.25 14.12
N THR A 95 3.38 0.90 13.09
CA THR A 95 2.61 1.94 12.38
C THR A 95 1.40 1.37 11.67
N PHE A 96 1.54 0.21 11.01
CA PHE A 96 0.41 -0.49 10.41
C PHE A 96 -0.62 -0.95 11.44
N ALA A 97 -0.16 -1.50 12.58
CA ALA A 97 -1.04 -1.93 13.66
C ALA A 97 -1.81 -0.73 14.25
N LEU A 98 -1.13 0.38 14.52
CA LEU A 98 -1.75 1.60 15.03
C LEU A 98 -2.76 2.17 14.04
N ALA A 99 -2.39 2.29 12.76
CA ALA A 99 -3.29 2.77 11.71
C ALA A 99 -4.55 1.91 11.61
N THR A 100 -4.41 0.59 11.72
CA THR A 100 -5.53 -0.36 11.69
C THR A 100 -6.44 -0.18 12.89
N ILE A 101 -5.88 -0.07 14.10
CA ILE A 101 -6.63 0.14 15.34
C ILE A 101 -7.41 1.46 15.27
N LEU A 102 -6.75 2.54 14.87
CA LEU A 102 -7.40 3.85 14.71
C LEU A 102 -8.50 3.79 13.65
N THR A 103 -8.27 3.10 12.52
CA THR A 103 -9.29 2.93 11.49
C THR A 103 -10.51 2.20 12.03
N ILE A 104 -10.34 1.09 12.74
CA ILE A 104 -11.44 0.35 13.36
C ILE A 104 -12.15 1.22 14.41
N GLY A 105 -11.37 1.94 15.23
CA GLY A 105 -11.87 2.86 16.24
C GLY A 105 -12.78 3.94 15.65
N PHE A 106 -12.28 4.68 14.65
CA PHE A 106 -12.99 5.80 14.05
C PHE A 106 -14.12 5.38 13.11
N PHE A 107 -13.93 4.37 12.28
CA PHE A 107 -14.90 4.04 11.22
C PHE A 107 -15.91 2.95 11.59
N ILE A 108 -15.66 2.20 12.66
CA ILE A 108 -16.55 1.09 13.08
C ILE A 108 -17.07 1.32 14.49
N ILE A 109 -16.16 1.46 15.46
CA ILE A 109 -16.54 1.53 16.87
C ILE A 109 -17.26 2.85 17.19
N LEU A 110 -16.71 3.98 16.73
CA LEU A 110 -17.25 5.30 17.02
C LEU A 110 -18.69 5.49 16.48
N PRO A 111 -19.01 5.19 15.20
CA PRO A 111 -20.39 5.27 14.70
C PRO A 111 -21.38 4.40 15.48
N TYR A 112 -20.95 3.19 15.85
CA TYR A 112 -21.77 2.25 16.62
C TYR A 112 -22.13 2.81 18.00
N PHE A 113 -21.14 3.34 18.73
CA PHE A 113 -21.39 3.93 20.05
C PHE A 113 -22.20 5.21 19.96
N LEU A 114 -21.98 6.04 18.93
CA LEU A 114 -22.80 7.23 18.69
C LEU A 114 -24.27 6.84 18.45
N ALA A 115 -24.54 5.83 17.63
CA ALA A 115 -25.89 5.32 17.41
C ALA A 115 -26.51 4.77 18.71
N LYS A 116 -25.71 4.07 19.52
CA LYS A 116 -26.16 3.43 20.77
C LYS A 116 -26.60 4.43 21.84
N ILE A 117 -26.01 5.63 21.87
CA ILE A 117 -26.38 6.68 22.84
C ILE A 117 -27.82 7.15 22.61
N PHE A 118 -28.27 7.22 21.36
CA PHE A 118 -29.60 7.71 21.01
C PHE A 118 -30.64 6.59 20.82
N PHE A 119 -30.20 5.40 20.42
CA PHE A 119 -31.07 4.28 20.07
C PHE A 119 -30.56 2.96 20.67
N ASN A 120 -31.45 2.14 21.23
CA ASN A 120 -31.06 0.84 21.76
C ASN A 120 -31.10 -0.25 20.67
N PRO A 121 -30.05 -1.09 20.53
CA PRO A 121 -30.09 -2.26 19.67
C PRO A 121 -30.83 -3.45 20.34
N PRO A 122 -31.50 -4.33 19.57
CA PRO A 122 -31.70 -4.27 18.12
C PRO A 122 -32.97 -3.48 17.76
N SER A 123 -32.81 -2.39 16.99
CA SER A 123 -33.92 -1.61 16.44
C SER A 123 -33.58 -1.16 15.02
N PHE A 124 -34.60 -1.02 14.16
CA PHE A 124 -34.42 -0.45 12.82
C PHE A 124 -33.83 0.97 12.90
N ALA A 125 -34.29 1.78 13.84
CA ALA A 125 -33.80 3.15 14.04
C ALA A 125 -32.31 3.17 14.43
N PHE A 126 -31.86 2.21 15.23
CA PHE A 126 -30.44 2.04 15.58
C PHE A 126 -29.59 1.75 14.34
N ASN A 127 -29.99 0.77 13.52
CA ASN A 127 -29.24 0.39 12.32
C ASN A 127 -29.20 1.53 11.28
N PHE A 128 -30.31 2.25 11.12
CA PHE A 128 -30.36 3.41 10.24
C PHE A 128 -29.40 4.50 10.73
N MET A 129 -29.40 4.79 12.03
CA MET A 129 -28.54 5.84 12.59
C MET A 129 -27.06 5.46 12.62
N ASP A 130 -26.70 4.20 12.86
CA ASP A 130 -25.32 3.70 12.70
C ASP A 130 -24.80 3.97 11.28
N GLY A 131 -25.64 3.70 10.27
CA GLY A 131 -25.33 4.01 8.88
C GLY A 131 -25.09 5.51 8.64
N VAL A 132 -25.97 6.36 9.17
CA VAL A 132 -25.83 7.83 9.05
C VAL A 132 -24.54 8.33 9.70
N PHE A 133 -24.24 7.90 10.94
CA PHE A 133 -23.00 8.31 11.61
C PHE A 133 -21.76 7.81 10.88
N ARG A 134 -21.80 6.60 10.32
CA ARG A 134 -20.68 6.07 9.51
C ARG A 134 -20.43 6.92 8.27
N LEU A 135 -21.48 7.35 7.58
CA LEU A 135 -21.37 8.25 6.44
C LEU A 135 -20.83 9.62 6.85
N LEU A 136 -21.30 10.18 7.97
CA LEU A 136 -20.82 11.46 8.48
C LEU A 136 -19.32 11.43 8.81
N VAL A 137 -18.87 10.41 9.53
CA VAL A 137 -17.43 10.25 9.84
C VAL A 137 -16.62 10.11 8.55
N PHE A 138 -17.11 9.31 7.60
CA PHE A 138 -16.45 9.11 6.32
C PHE A 138 -16.31 10.40 5.49
N PHE A 139 -17.39 11.17 5.34
CA PHE A 139 -17.34 12.44 4.62
C PHE A 139 -16.51 13.49 5.35
N THR A 140 -16.58 13.56 6.68
CA THR A 140 -15.76 14.47 7.48
C THR A 140 -14.27 14.17 7.30
N TYR A 141 -13.91 12.89 7.30
CA TYR A 141 -12.55 12.45 7.03
C TYR A 141 -12.10 12.85 5.62
N LEU A 142 -12.90 12.56 4.58
CA LEU A 142 -12.59 12.94 3.21
C LEU A 142 -12.40 14.45 3.03
N PHE A 143 -13.27 15.25 3.65
CA PHE A 143 -13.15 16.70 3.60
C PHE A 143 -11.87 17.20 4.28
N SER A 144 -11.52 16.62 5.43
CA SER A 144 -10.32 17.01 6.20
C SER A 144 -9.01 16.71 5.47
N ILE A 145 -8.95 15.64 4.66
CA ILE A 145 -7.75 15.31 3.88
C ILE A 145 -7.75 15.90 2.46
N GLY A 146 -8.93 16.27 1.97
CA GLY A 146 -9.13 16.78 0.61
C GLY A 146 -9.01 18.29 0.50
N LEU A 147 -9.09 19.02 1.62
CA LEU A 147 -8.81 20.45 1.74
C LEU A 147 -7.32 20.67 2.02
#